data_AF-A0A4W5MKY1-F1
#
_entry.id   AF-A0A4W5MKY1-F1
#
_cell.length_a   1.000
_cell.length_b   1.000
_cell.length_c   1.000
_cell.angle_alpha   90.00
_cell.angle_beta   90.00
_cell.angle_gamma   90.00
#
_symmetry.space_group_name_H-M   'P 1'
#
loop_
_entity.id
_entity.type
_entity.pdbx_description
1 polymer ?
#
loop_
_entity_poly.entity_id
_entity_poly.type
_entity_poly.pdbx_seq_one_letter_code
_entity_poly.pdbx_strand_id
1 'polypeptide(L)'
;NMADAEGESLESWLNKATNPSNRQEDWEYIIGFCDQINKELEGPQIAVRLLAHKIQSPQEWEAIQALMVLEACMKNCGKRFHNEVGKFRFLNELIKVVSPKYLGDRVSEVVKKRVVDMLFSWTLSLPDEAKISEAYQMLKKQGIVTVDPEVPLDKTLMLSPPSRPKNPVFENEEKSKRLAELLKSKKAEDLQEANRLIKNMVKEDEVRLQRASKRSSTLEEVNNSVKLLNEMLSHFSRDQSTDGDKELIKELYGDCDKLRGTVFKLATETEDNDSSLGDILQASDDLSRVINSYKRIVEGQTVNGEMEPLGLSTTTQCKNMRLCPVTAYDKDGVRVLLHFATDCPPGRPDVLVMVVSMLNTAPLPVRNIVLQAAVPKSMKVRLQPPSGTDLVPFNPIFPPAAITQVMLLANPLMEKVRMRYKLTFTLGEQQCTETGEVDQFPPAEIRGAL
;
A
#
# COMPACT_ATOMS: atom_id res chain seq x y z
N ASN A 1 33.66 -9.36 -6.48
CA ASN A 1 32.84 -9.93 -5.39
C ASN A 1 31.40 -9.57 -5.63
N MET A 2 30.64 -10.56 -6.08
CA MET A 2 29.19 -10.52 -6.25
C MET A 2 28.55 -10.83 -4.90
N ALA A 3 27.77 -9.89 -4.38
CA ALA A 3 26.91 -9.94 -3.19
C ALA A 3 26.24 -8.55 -3.16
N ASP A 4 24.93 -8.30 -3.11
CA ASP A 4 23.75 -9.10 -2.81
C ASP A 4 22.58 -8.43 -3.54
N ALA A 5 21.85 -9.18 -4.37
CA ALA A 5 20.51 -8.81 -4.84
C ALA A 5 19.65 -10.08 -4.91
N GLU A 6 19.73 -10.89 -3.85
CA GLU A 6 18.73 -11.89 -3.57
C GLU A 6 17.58 -11.18 -2.84
N GLY A 7 16.33 -11.45 -3.23
CA GLY A 7 15.18 -10.93 -2.49
C GLY A 7 15.35 -11.22 -0.99
N GLU A 8 15.00 -10.27 -0.13
CA GLU A 8 15.28 -10.39 1.30
C GLU A 8 14.62 -11.66 1.86
N SER A 9 15.44 -12.67 2.14
CA SER A 9 15.03 -13.97 2.65
C SER A 9 14.54 -13.84 4.10
N LEU A 10 13.81 -14.85 4.59
CA LEU A 10 13.44 -14.95 6.01
C LEU A 10 14.66 -14.80 6.93
N GLU A 11 15.81 -15.33 6.52
CA GLU A 11 17.07 -15.21 7.26
C GLU A 11 17.57 -13.76 7.30
N SER A 12 17.50 -13.05 6.17
CA SER A 12 17.88 -11.63 6.09
C SER A 12 17.02 -10.76 7.00
N TRP A 13 15.69 -10.86 6.87
CA TRP A 13 14.75 -10.10 7.69
C TRP A 13 14.95 -10.38 9.18
N LEU A 14 15.08 -11.66 9.57
CA LEU A 14 15.28 -12.01 10.96
C LEU A 14 16.62 -11.49 11.50
N ASN A 15 17.71 -11.59 10.72
CA ASN A 15 19.02 -11.10 11.14
C ASN A 15 19.02 -9.58 11.37
N LYS A 16 18.29 -8.82 10.54
CA LYS A 16 18.11 -7.37 10.75
C LYS A 16 17.25 -7.09 11.99
N ALA A 17 16.14 -7.79 12.14
CA ALA A 17 15.21 -7.63 13.28
C ALA A 17 15.83 -8.01 14.62
N THR A 18 16.77 -8.96 14.66
CA THR A 18 17.42 -9.44 15.89
C THR A 18 18.89 -9.04 15.99
N ASN A 19 19.34 -8.00 15.27
CA ASN A 19 20.73 -7.59 15.32
C ASN A 19 21.09 -7.10 16.75
N PRO A 20 22.16 -7.63 17.39
CA PRO A 20 22.58 -7.18 18.72
C PRO A 20 22.90 -5.67 18.82
N SER A 21 23.15 -5.02 17.69
CA SER A 21 23.48 -3.59 17.60
C SER A 21 22.24 -2.68 17.56
N ASN A 22 21.04 -3.25 17.45
CA ASN A 22 19.79 -2.50 17.43
C ASN A 22 19.61 -1.77 18.77
N ARG A 23 19.37 -0.45 18.71
CA ARG A 23 19.14 0.36 19.91
C ARG A 23 17.70 0.31 20.41
N GLN A 24 16.77 -0.03 19.52
CA GLN A 24 15.34 -0.10 19.77
C GLN A 24 14.71 -1.14 18.84
N GLU A 25 13.45 -1.47 19.10
CA GLU A 25 12.65 -2.35 18.25
C GLU A 25 12.50 -1.75 16.85
N ASP A 26 12.90 -2.51 15.84
CA ASP A 26 12.73 -2.13 14.45
C ASP A 26 11.52 -2.85 13.85
N TRP A 27 10.36 -2.21 14.02
CA TRP A 27 9.08 -2.75 13.60
C TRP A 27 8.98 -2.98 12.09
N GLU A 28 9.77 -2.27 11.28
CA GLU A 28 9.81 -2.48 9.84
C GLU A 28 10.34 -3.90 9.53
N TYR A 29 11.47 -4.28 10.13
CA TYR A 29 12.03 -5.62 9.93
C TYR A 29 11.18 -6.73 10.57
N ILE A 30 10.56 -6.45 11.72
CA ILE A 30 9.67 -7.41 12.40
C ILE A 30 8.44 -7.71 11.54
N ILE A 31 7.78 -6.67 11.00
CA ILE A 31 6.61 -6.84 10.12
C ILE A 31 7.02 -7.44 8.78
N GLY A 32 8.15 -7.02 8.20
CA GLY A 32 8.69 -7.62 6.98
C GLY A 32 8.94 -9.13 7.12
N PHE A 33 9.46 -9.59 8.26
CA PHE A 33 9.59 -11.02 8.56
C PHE A 33 8.22 -11.73 8.63
N CYS A 34 7.22 -11.12 9.30
CA CYS A 34 5.86 -11.68 9.38
C CYS A 34 5.20 -11.81 8.00
N ASP A 35 5.34 -10.79 7.16
CA ASP A 35 4.78 -10.77 5.80
C ASP A 35 5.45 -11.84 4.92
N GLN A 36 6.77 -11.99 5.03
CA GLN A 36 7.51 -13.00 4.29
C GLN A 36 7.11 -14.43 4.71
N ILE A 37 6.85 -14.68 6.01
CA ILE A 37 6.30 -15.96 6.49
C ILE A 37 4.98 -16.31 5.79
N ASN A 38 4.10 -15.31 5.65
CA ASN A 38 2.77 -15.49 5.07
C ASN A 38 2.84 -15.69 3.55
N LYS A 39 3.80 -15.06 2.89
CA LYS A 39 4.03 -15.14 1.44
C LYS A 39 4.58 -16.50 1.00
N GLU A 40 5.42 -17.14 1.80
CA GLU A 40 6.05 -18.42 1.46
C GLU A 40 5.20 -19.64 1.89
N LEU A 41 5.20 -20.69 1.05
CA LEU A 41 4.49 -21.93 1.36
C LEU A 41 5.12 -22.67 2.56
N GLU A 42 6.45 -22.68 2.63
CA GLU A 42 7.23 -23.28 3.73
C GLU A 42 7.68 -22.24 4.77
N GLY A 43 7.22 -20.99 4.65
CA GLY A 43 7.62 -19.88 5.50
C GLY A 43 7.48 -20.17 6.99
N PRO A 44 6.34 -20.71 7.48
CA PRO A 44 6.18 -21.06 8.89
C PRO A 44 7.21 -22.08 9.40
N GLN A 45 7.51 -23.13 8.64
CA GLN A 45 8.46 -24.17 9.04
C GLN A 45 9.89 -23.63 9.11
N ILE A 46 10.26 -22.78 8.14
CA ILE A 46 11.58 -22.15 8.10
C ILE A 46 11.72 -21.15 9.25
N ALA A 47 10.71 -20.30 9.46
CA ALA A 47 10.74 -19.25 10.47
C ALA A 47 10.87 -19.79 11.90
N VAL A 48 10.09 -20.82 12.28
CA VAL A 48 10.22 -21.40 13.64
C VAL A 48 11.60 -21.99 13.88
N ARG A 49 12.25 -22.53 12.85
CA ARG A 49 13.63 -23.06 12.95
C ARG A 49 14.63 -21.94 13.17
N LEU A 50 14.51 -20.84 12.42
CA LEU A 50 15.40 -19.68 12.55
C LEU A 50 15.21 -18.97 13.89
N LEU A 51 13.95 -18.77 14.31
CA LEU A 51 13.61 -18.19 15.60
C LEU A 51 14.15 -19.03 16.76
N ALA A 52 13.99 -20.35 16.72
CA ALA A 52 14.52 -21.24 17.76
C ALA A 52 16.04 -21.08 17.95
N HIS A 53 16.78 -20.90 16.85
CA HIS A 53 18.22 -20.65 16.90
C HIS A 53 18.56 -19.29 17.53
N LYS A 54 17.85 -18.22 17.13
CA LYS A 54 18.07 -16.87 17.67
C LYS A 54 17.68 -16.74 19.15
N ILE A 55 16.62 -17.41 19.59
CA ILE A 55 16.16 -17.42 20.99
C ILE A 55 17.19 -18.11 21.91
N GLN A 56 17.94 -19.08 21.39
CA GLN A 56 19.04 -19.75 22.10
C GLN A 56 20.35 -18.97 22.09
N SER A 57 20.37 -17.75 21.56
CA SER A 57 21.57 -16.92 21.51
C SER A 57 22.12 -16.67 22.92
N PRO A 58 23.45 -16.76 23.12
CA PRO A 58 24.08 -16.36 24.37
C PRO A 58 23.99 -14.85 24.63
N GLN A 59 23.68 -14.05 23.59
CA GLN A 59 23.48 -12.62 23.73
C GLN A 59 22.05 -12.34 24.18
N GLU A 60 21.89 -11.86 25.42
CA GLU A 60 20.57 -11.56 26.01
C GLU A 60 19.70 -10.71 25.08
N TRP A 61 20.25 -9.63 24.51
CA TRP A 61 19.49 -8.71 23.67
C TRP A 61 19.04 -9.32 22.34
N GLU A 62 19.85 -10.19 21.72
CA GLU A 62 19.44 -10.92 20.51
C GLU A 62 18.32 -11.90 20.81
N ALA A 63 18.42 -12.63 21.93
CA ALA A 63 17.38 -13.56 22.36
C ALA A 63 16.06 -12.86 22.70
N ILE A 64 16.11 -11.71 23.38
CA ILE A 64 14.93 -10.89 23.67
C ILE A 64 14.29 -10.37 22.38
N GLN A 65 15.06 -9.85 21.43
CA GLN A 65 14.53 -9.44 20.13
C GLN A 65 13.89 -10.60 19.37
N ALA A 66 14.50 -11.78 19.39
CA ALA A 66 13.92 -12.97 18.77
C ALA A 66 12.58 -13.38 19.42
N LEU A 67 12.45 -13.26 20.74
CA LEU A 67 11.19 -13.49 21.44
C LEU A 67 10.12 -12.44 21.09
N MET A 68 10.52 -11.18 20.87
CA MET A 68 9.61 -10.13 20.38
C MET A 68 9.11 -10.43 18.96
N VAL A 69 10.01 -10.83 18.05
CA VAL A 69 9.64 -11.26 16.69
C VAL A 69 8.68 -12.46 16.75
N LEU A 70 8.95 -13.44 17.62
CA LEU A 70 8.07 -14.59 17.81
C LEU A 70 6.67 -14.17 18.30
N GLU A 71 6.58 -13.23 19.24
CA GLU A 71 5.30 -12.70 19.70
C GLU A 71 4.54 -11.98 18.56
N ALA A 72 5.23 -11.17 17.77
CA ALA A 72 4.65 -10.52 16.60
C ALA A 72 4.14 -11.54 15.56
N CYS A 73 4.91 -12.60 15.28
CA CYS A 73 4.50 -13.67 14.37
C CYS A 73 3.26 -14.41 14.89
N MET A 74 3.19 -14.68 16.19
CA MET A 74 2.00 -15.28 16.82
C MET A 74 0.75 -14.40 16.70
N LYS A 75 0.90 -13.08 16.57
CA LYS A 75 -0.23 -12.16 16.36
C LYS A 75 -0.61 -12.00 14.87
N ASN A 76 0.36 -12.06 13.95
CA ASN A 76 0.17 -11.64 12.55
C ASN A 76 0.17 -12.78 11.51
N CYS A 77 0.70 -13.98 11.82
CA CYS A 77 0.87 -15.06 10.83
C CYS A 77 -0.24 -16.13 10.85
N GLY A 78 -1.19 -16.02 11.78
CA GLY A 78 -2.37 -16.88 11.87
C GLY A 78 -2.09 -18.38 12.08
N LYS A 79 -3.09 -19.21 11.78
CA LYS A 79 -3.13 -20.63 12.19
C LYS A 79 -2.00 -21.48 11.62
N ARG A 80 -1.52 -21.20 10.40
CA ARG A 80 -0.39 -21.95 9.80
C ARG A 80 0.87 -21.85 10.66
N PHE A 81 1.16 -20.66 11.19
CA PHE A 81 2.29 -20.43 12.07
C PHE A 81 2.05 -21.00 13.48
N HIS A 82 0.83 -20.81 14.02
CA HIS A 82 0.45 -21.39 15.32
C HIS A 82 0.63 -22.91 15.36
N ASN A 83 0.22 -23.61 14.31
CA ASN A 83 0.38 -25.07 14.20
C ASN A 83 1.85 -25.51 14.23
N GLU A 84 2.79 -24.70 13.72
CA GLU A 84 4.22 -25.02 13.78
C GLU A 84 4.79 -24.77 15.18
N VAL A 85 4.40 -23.66 15.80
CA VAL A 85 4.78 -23.31 17.19
C VAL A 85 4.24 -24.34 18.20
N GLY A 86 3.03 -24.87 17.98
CA GLY A 86 2.40 -25.87 18.84
C GLY A 86 3.03 -27.27 18.77
N LYS A 87 3.99 -27.52 17.88
CA LYS A 87 4.69 -28.82 17.81
C LYS A 87 5.77 -28.92 18.87
N PHE A 88 5.92 -30.10 19.47
CA PHE A 88 7.04 -30.40 20.38
C PHE A 88 8.42 -30.12 19.76
N ARG A 89 8.55 -30.21 18.43
CA ARG A 89 9.79 -29.83 17.74
C ARG A 89 10.23 -28.40 18.08
N PHE A 90 9.31 -27.45 18.13
CA PHE A 90 9.61 -26.06 18.50
C PHE A 90 9.55 -25.86 20.02
N LEU A 91 8.53 -26.39 20.69
CA LEU A 91 8.39 -26.24 22.15
C LEU A 91 9.61 -26.79 22.92
N ASN A 92 10.22 -27.88 22.46
CA ASN A 92 11.43 -28.43 23.08
C ASN A 92 12.62 -27.46 22.99
N GLU A 93 12.70 -26.62 21.96
CA GLU A 93 13.74 -25.59 21.87
C GLU A 93 13.54 -24.51 22.93
N LEU A 94 12.29 -24.12 23.21
CA LEU A 94 11.97 -23.21 24.32
C LEU A 94 12.22 -23.86 25.69
N ILE A 95 11.89 -25.15 25.84
CA ILE A 95 12.15 -25.90 27.08
C ILE A 95 13.65 -25.95 27.39
N LYS A 96 14.52 -26.13 26.38
CA LYS A 96 15.98 -26.13 26.57
C LYS A 96 16.49 -24.81 27.14
N VAL A 97 15.89 -23.69 26.74
CA VAL A 97 16.25 -22.33 27.19
C VAL A 97 15.95 -22.11 28.66
N VAL A 98 14.83 -22.65 29.16
CA VAL A 98 14.40 -22.47 30.56
C VAL A 98 14.88 -23.57 31.51
N SER A 99 15.17 -24.76 30.99
CA SER A 99 15.54 -25.92 31.81
C SER A 99 17.02 -25.87 32.22
N PRO A 100 17.34 -25.94 33.53
CA PRO A 100 18.72 -26.03 34.02
C PRO A 100 19.50 -27.22 33.44
N LYS A 101 18.81 -28.33 33.11
CA LYS A 101 19.43 -29.52 32.49
C LYS A 101 20.05 -29.26 31.10
N TYR A 102 19.81 -28.09 30.50
CA TYR A 102 20.27 -27.76 29.14
C TYR A 102 20.98 -26.39 29.10
N LEU A 103 20.25 -25.32 28.78
CA LEU A 103 20.80 -23.97 28.63
C LEU A 103 20.38 -23.05 29.79
N GLY A 104 19.46 -23.46 30.66
CA GLY A 104 18.86 -22.60 31.69
C GLY A 104 19.84 -21.95 32.67
N ASP A 105 21.01 -22.56 32.90
CA ASP A 105 22.07 -21.99 33.76
C ASP A 105 22.91 -20.92 33.05
N ARG A 106 22.90 -20.92 31.71
CA ARG A 106 23.66 -19.98 30.87
C ARG A 106 22.82 -18.82 30.33
N VAL A 107 21.50 -19.02 30.26
CA VAL A 107 20.56 -18.02 29.77
C VAL A 107 20.14 -17.11 30.92
N SER A 108 20.03 -15.81 30.65
CA SER A 108 19.65 -14.83 31.67
C SER A 108 18.22 -15.03 32.17
N GLU A 109 17.98 -14.59 33.41
CA GLU A 109 16.66 -14.71 34.04
C GLU A 109 15.58 -13.93 33.29
N VAL A 110 15.95 -12.83 32.63
CA VAL A 110 15.03 -12.01 31.83
C VAL A 110 14.49 -12.80 30.63
N VAL A 111 15.36 -13.50 29.91
CA VAL A 111 14.98 -14.34 28.75
C VAL A 111 14.14 -15.52 29.22
N LYS A 112 14.54 -16.21 30.30
CA LYS A 112 13.79 -17.35 30.85
C LYS A 112 12.38 -16.95 31.28
N LYS A 113 12.26 -15.84 32.03
CA LYS A 113 10.97 -15.29 32.44
C LYS A 113 10.10 -14.99 31.23
N ARG A 114 10.65 -14.35 30.19
CA ARG A 114 9.89 -14.02 28.98
C ARG A 114 9.36 -15.25 28.24
N VAL A 115 10.17 -16.32 28.14
CA VAL A 115 9.73 -17.61 27.56
C VAL A 115 8.58 -18.21 28.38
N VAL A 116 8.69 -18.21 29.70
CA VAL A 116 7.64 -18.73 30.60
C VAL A 116 6.35 -17.91 30.46
N ASP A 117 6.44 -16.59 30.43
CA ASP A 117 5.29 -15.69 30.23
C ASP A 117 4.59 -15.97 28.90
N MET A 118 5.36 -16.16 27.81
CA MET A 118 4.81 -16.48 26.49
C MET A 118 4.13 -17.84 26.48
N LEU A 119 4.79 -18.90 26.99
CA LEU A 119 4.20 -20.24 27.06
C LEU A 119 2.90 -20.24 27.87
N PHE A 120 2.88 -19.55 29.02
CA PHE A 120 1.67 -19.41 29.82
C PHE A 120 0.56 -18.69 29.06
N SER A 121 0.88 -17.54 28.42
CA SER A 121 -0.10 -16.79 27.63
C SER A 121 -0.71 -17.62 26.49
N TRP A 122 0.06 -18.52 25.88
CA TRP A 122 -0.40 -19.42 24.83
C TRP A 122 -1.29 -20.53 25.36
N THR A 123 -1.08 -21.02 26.60
CA THR A 123 -2.02 -21.97 27.22
C THR A 123 -3.43 -21.39 27.39
N LEU A 124 -3.53 -20.07 27.55
CA LEU A 124 -4.81 -19.36 27.71
C LEU A 124 -5.44 -18.99 26.36
N SER A 125 -4.61 -18.56 25.41
CA SER A 125 -5.08 -18.03 24.12
C SER A 125 -5.21 -19.07 23.02
N LEU A 126 -4.53 -20.21 23.13
CA LEU A 126 -4.58 -21.32 22.17
C LEU A 126 -4.98 -22.61 22.90
N PRO A 127 -6.22 -22.69 23.44
CA PRO A 127 -6.66 -23.85 24.21
C PRO A 127 -6.72 -25.14 23.37
N ASP A 128 -6.88 -25.02 22.05
CA ASP A 128 -6.91 -26.14 21.12
C ASP A 128 -5.52 -26.80 20.93
N GLU A 129 -4.43 -26.11 21.27
CA GLU A 129 -3.05 -26.59 21.15
C GLU A 129 -2.59 -27.31 22.44
N ALA A 130 -3.12 -28.53 22.66
CA ALA A 130 -2.88 -29.30 23.89
C ALA A 130 -1.39 -29.47 24.25
N LYS A 131 -0.51 -29.57 23.25
CA LYS A 131 0.95 -29.74 23.44
C LYS A 131 1.59 -28.56 24.14
N ILE A 132 1.10 -27.34 23.91
CA ILE A 132 1.59 -26.13 24.59
C ILE A 132 1.27 -26.22 26.09
N SER A 133 0.04 -26.61 26.41
CA SER A 133 -0.40 -26.84 27.79
C SER A 133 0.40 -27.95 28.47
N GLU A 134 0.63 -29.08 27.78
CA GLU A 134 1.45 -30.18 28.30
C GLU A 134 2.89 -29.74 28.60
N ALA A 135 3.52 -29.00 27.69
CA ALA A 135 4.88 -28.47 27.87
C ALA A 135 4.96 -27.53 29.08
N TYR A 136 3.99 -26.60 29.23
CA TYR A 136 3.95 -25.68 30.36
C TYR A 136 3.72 -26.42 31.70
N GLN A 137 2.77 -27.36 31.75
CA GLN A 137 2.52 -28.17 32.95
C GLN A 137 3.72 -29.04 33.32
N MET A 138 4.47 -29.55 32.33
CA MET A 138 5.72 -30.26 32.59
C MET A 138 6.75 -29.36 33.29
N LEU A 139 6.92 -28.11 32.84
CA LEU A 139 7.84 -27.15 33.47
C LEU A 139 7.43 -26.83 34.91
N LYS A 140 6.12 -26.71 35.20
CA LYS A 140 5.60 -26.56 36.56
C LYS A 140 5.89 -27.79 37.43
N LYS A 141 5.61 -29.00 36.93
CA LYS A 141 5.86 -30.26 37.66
C LYS A 141 7.35 -30.45 38.00
N GLN A 142 8.24 -29.97 37.15
CA GLN A 142 9.69 -30.02 37.37
C GLN A 142 10.20 -28.91 38.31
N GLY A 143 9.33 -28.02 38.79
CA GLY A 143 9.71 -26.89 39.64
C GLY A 143 10.47 -25.78 38.92
N ILE A 144 10.51 -25.80 37.58
CA ILE A 144 11.14 -24.75 36.77
C ILE A 144 10.26 -23.49 36.78
N VAL A 145 8.94 -23.68 36.77
CA VAL A 145 7.95 -22.61 36.95
C VAL A 145 7.30 -22.80 38.31
N THR A 146 7.57 -21.88 39.24
CA THR A 146 7.08 -21.95 40.63
C THR A 146 5.77 -21.20 40.84
N VAL A 147 5.54 -20.11 40.10
CA VAL A 147 4.34 -19.27 40.17
C VAL A 147 3.89 -18.96 38.75
N ASP A 148 2.57 -19.04 38.52
CA ASP A 148 1.98 -18.65 37.24
C ASP A 148 2.09 -17.13 37.07
N PRO A 149 2.56 -16.62 35.92
CA PRO A 149 2.67 -15.19 35.68
C PRO A 149 1.32 -14.47 35.80
N GLU A 150 1.31 -13.29 36.41
CA GLU A 150 0.17 -12.38 36.29
C GLU A 150 0.14 -11.83 34.85
N VAL A 151 -0.78 -12.34 34.03
CA VAL A 151 -0.99 -11.83 32.66
C VAL A 151 -2.10 -10.78 32.73
N PRO A 152 -1.80 -9.49 32.51
CA PRO A 152 -2.83 -8.49 32.31
C PRO A 152 -3.69 -8.91 31.11
N LEU A 153 -5.02 -8.79 31.21
CA LEU A 153 -5.96 -9.09 30.13
C LEU A 153 -5.54 -8.43 28.79
N ASP A 154 -4.89 -7.26 28.86
CA ASP A 154 -4.40 -6.47 27.73
C ASP A 154 -3.14 -7.03 27.01
N LYS A 155 -2.37 -7.93 27.66
CA LYS A 155 -1.17 -8.58 27.11
C LYS A 155 -1.37 -10.05 26.75
N THR A 156 -2.58 -10.56 26.97
CA THR A 156 -2.95 -11.88 26.45
C THR A 156 -2.87 -11.77 24.92
N LEU A 157 -2.50 -12.84 24.20
CA LEU A 157 -2.84 -12.90 22.78
C LEU A 157 -4.36 -12.80 22.70
N MET A 158 -4.89 -11.58 22.66
CA MET A 158 -6.15 -11.30 22.03
C MET A 158 -5.88 -11.78 20.62
N LEU A 159 -6.25 -13.04 20.36
CA LEU A 159 -6.65 -13.48 19.05
C LEU A 159 -7.62 -12.39 18.63
N SER A 160 -7.12 -11.38 17.91
CA SER A 160 -7.97 -10.54 17.10
C SER A 160 -8.74 -11.58 16.31
N PRO A 161 -10.07 -11.73 16.51
CA PRO A 161 -10.85 -12.75 15.82
C PRO A 161 -10.43 -12.63 14.37
N PRO A 162 -9.86 -13.70 13.77
CA PRO A 162 -8.95 -13.63 12.62
C PRO A 162 -9.49 -12.58 11.70
N SER A 163 -8.82 -11.41 11.63
CA SER A 163 -9.44 -10.13 11.21
C SER A 163 -10.54 -10.44 10.22
N ARG A 164 -11.77 -10.58 10.74
CA ARG A 164 -12.84 -11.19 9.94
C ARG A 164 -12.86 -10.29 8.73
N PRO A 165 -12.69 -10.81 7.49
CA PRO A 165 -12.67 -9.96 6.31
C PRO A 165 -13.83 -9.01 6.52
N LYS A 166 -13.54 -7.70 6.62
CA LYS A 166 -14.48 -6.70 7.15
C LYS A 166 -15.77 -6.93 6.36
N ASN A 167 -16.70 -7.63 6.99
CA ASN A 167 -17.91 -8.10 6.34
C ASN A 167 -18.98 -7.20 6.94
N PRO A 168 -19.38 -6.14 6.22
CA PRO A 168 -20.45 -5.21 6.62
C PRO A 168 -21.72 -5.87 7.15
N VAL A 169 -21.94 -7.17 6.91
CA VAL A 169 -23.04 -7.94 7.53
C VAL A 169 -23.00 -7.94 9.06
N PHE A 170 -21.82 -7.77 9.68
CA PHE A 170 -21.70 -7.62 11.14
C PHE A 170 -21.84 -6.18 11.65
N GLU A 171 -22.07 -5.19 10.79
CA GLU A 171 -22.38 -3.82 11.21
C GLU A 171 -23.78 -3.70 11.82
N ASN A 172 -24.66 -4.68 11.58
CA ASN A 172 -25.92 -4.73 12.31
C ASN A 172 -25.66 -5.22 13.74
N GLU A 173 -25.19 -4.28 14.57
CA GLU A 173 -24.77 -4.45 15.96
C GLU A 173 -25.82 -5.19 16.79
N GLU A 174 -27.11 -5.02 16.44
CA GLU A 174 -28.25 -5.73 17.03
C GLU A 174 -28.26 -7.22 16.71
N LYS A 175 -28.06 -7.61 15.43
CA LYS A 175 -28.01 -9.03 15.02
C LYS A 175 -26.81 -9.74 15.64
N SER A 176 -25.67 -9.05 15.74
CA SER A 176 -24.43 -9.57 16.34
C SER A 176 -24.58 -9.78 17.86
N LYS A 177 -25.14 -8.79 18.57
CA LYS A 177 -25.44 -8.89 20.01
C LYS A 177 -26.43 -10.01 20.31
N ARG A 178 -27.52 -10.10 19.55
CA ARG A 178 -28.54 -11.15 19.71
C ARG A 178 -27.98 -12.55 19.47
N LEU A 179 -27.11 -12.73 18.47
CA LEU A 179 -26.44 -14.00 18.24
C LEU A 179 -25.53 -14.38 19.42
N ALA A 180 -24.78 -13.43 19.98
CA ALA A 180 -23.92 -13.66 21.13
C ALA A 180 -24.70 -14.03 22.40
N GLU A 181 -25.88 -13.42 22.61
CA GLU A 181 -26.79 -13.76 23.70
C GLU A 181 -27.36 -15.17 23.55
N LEU A 182 -27.83 -15.52 22.34
CA LEU A 182 -28.39 -16.85 22.06
C LEU A 182 -27.35 -17.97 22.23
N LEU A 183 -26.09 -17.73 21.83
CA LEU A 183 -24.99 -18.69 22.00
C LEU A 183 -24.52 -18.85 23.45
N LYS A 184 -24.74 -17.86 24.32
CA LYS A 184 -24.43 -17.95 25.76
C LYS A 184 -25.51 -18.68 26.56
N SER A 185 -26.70 -18.85 25.99
CA SER A 185 -27.80 -19.55 26.65
C SER A 185 -27.56 -21.06 26.72
N LYS A 186 -27.99 -21.69 27.81
CA LYS A 186 -27.96 -23.14 28.00
C LYS A 186 -29.25 -23.83 27.52
N LYS A 187 -30.22 -23.07 27.01
CA LYS A 187 -31.49 -23.62 26.52
C LYS A 187 -31.33 -24.16 25.10
N ALA A 188 -31.90 -25.34 24.84
CA ALA A 188 -31.85 -25.97 23.54
C ALA A 188 -32.57 -25.13 22.44
N GLU A 189 -33.64 -24.43 22.80
CA GLU A 189 -34.41 -23.56 21.90
C GLU A 189 -33.59 -22.36 21.43
N ASP A 190 -32.89 -21.68 22.35
CA ASP A 190 -32.03 -20.53 22.03
C ASP A 190 -30.86 -20.94 21.13
N LEU A 191 -30.31 -22.15 21.34
CA LEU A 191 -29.26 -22.71 20.49
C LEU A 191 -29.77 -23.04 19.07
N GLN A 192 -31.01 -23.51 18.94
CA GLN A 192 -31.66 -23.73 17.64
C GLN A 192 -31.89 -22.40 16.91
N GLU A 193 -32.30 -21.35 17.64
CA GLU A 193 -32.47 -20.02 17.06
C GLU A 193 -31.13 -19.40 16.63
N ALA A 194 -30.06 -19.59 17.41
CA ALA A 194 -28.70 -19.20 17.01
C ALA A 194 -28.28 -19.89 15.70
N ASN A 195 -28.49 -21.20 15.58
CA ASN A 195 -28.16 -21.95 14.36
C ASN A 195 -28.95 -21.48 13.14
N ARG A 196 -30.24 -21.12 13.31
CA ARG A 196 -31.06 -20.54 12.25
C ARG A 196 -30.55 -19.15 11.83
N LEU A 197 -30.19 -18.31 12.81
CA LEU A 197 -29.65 -16.98 12.57
C LEU A 197 -28.30 -17.04 11.84
N ILE A 198 -27.40 -17.93 12.26
CA ILE A 198 -26.12 -18.20 11.58
C ILE A 198 -26.36 -18.58 10.12
N LYS A 199 -27.29 -19.51 9.86
CA LYS A 199 -27.58 -19.97 8.49
C LYS A 199 -28.09 -18.85 7.58
N ASN A 200 -28.89 -17.93 8.11
CA ASN A 200 -29.37 -16.77 7.34
C ASN A 200 -28.26 -15.75 7.11
N MET A 201 -27.46 -15.45 8.13
CA MET A 201 -26.33 -14.52 8.02
C MET A 201 -25.28 -15.03 7.02
N VAL A 202 -24.98 -16.33 7.00
CA VAL A 202 -24.06 -16.93 6.03
C VAL A 202 -24.58 -16.77 4.60
N LYS A 203 -25.88 -16.99 4.37
CA LYS A 203 -26.49 -16.79 3.05
C LYS A 203 -26.49 -15.33 2.61
N GLU A 204 -26.84 -14.41 3.51
CA GLU A 204 -26.78 -12.96 3.25
C GLU A 204 -25.34 -12.53 2.91
N ASP A 205 -24.35 -13.04 3.63
CA ASP A 205 -22.95 -12.72 3.44
C ASP A 205 -22.37 -13.32 2.16
N GLU A 206 -22.77 -14.54 1.78
CA GLU A 206 -22.41 -15.16 0.51
C GLU A 206 -22.94 -14.34 -0.68
N VAL A 207 -24.21 -13.92 -0.63
CA VAL A 207 -24.80 -13.06 -1.66
C VAL A 207 -24.10 -11.70 -1.72
N ARG A 208 -23.77 -11.10 -0.56
CA ARG A 208 -23.07 -9.82 -0.51
C ARG A 208 -21.64 -9.92 -1.06
N LEU A 209 -20.91 -10.97 -0.72
CA LEU A 209 -19.56 -11.21 -1.22
C LEU A 209 -19.56 -11.45 -2.73
N GLN A 210 -20.54 -12.20 -3.24
CA GLN A 210 -20.73 -12.37 -4.69
C GLN A 210 -21.04 -11.04 -5.39
N ARG A 211 -21.91 -10.19 -4.82
CA ARG A 211 -22.19 -8.85 -5.37
C ARG A 211 -20.96 -7.96 -5.36
N ALA A 212 -20.20 -7.94 -4.26
CA ALA A 212 -18.97 -7.16 -4.15
C ALA A 212 -17.89 -7.66 -5.13
N SER A 213 -17.72 -8.98 -5.26
CA SER A 213 -16.78 -9.58 -6.22
C SER A 213 -17.17 -9.25 -7.66
N LYS A 214 -18.44 -9.40 -8.01
CA LYS A 214 -18.95 -9.01 -9.34
C LYS A 214 -18.70 -7.53 -9.63
N ARG A 215 -19.02 -6.65 -8.68
CA ARG A 215 -18.75 -5.21 -8.78
C ARG A 215 -17.27 -4.93 -9.02
N SER A 216 -16.39 -5.53 -8.22
CA SER A 216 -14.94 -5.36 -8.35
C SER A 216 -14.43 -5.81 -9.73
N SER A 217 -14.85 -6.99 -10.20
CA SER A 217 -14.47 -7.51 -11.53
C SER A 217 -14.91 -6.56 -12.63
N THR A 218 -16.17 -6.09 -12.59
CA THR A 218 -16.70 -5.17 -13.59
C THR A 218 -15.95 -3.83 -13.58
N LEU A 219 -15.66 -3.26 -12.42
CA LEU A 219 -14.91 -1.99 -12.34
C LEU A 219 -13.46 -2.14 -12.84
N GLU A 220 -12.83 -3.29 -12.60
CA GLU A 220 -11.51 -3.60 -13.14
C GLU A 220 -11.53 -3.73 -14.66
N GLU A 221 -12.50 -4.45 -15.22
CA GLU A 221 -12.72 -4.56 -16.67
C GLU A 221 -12.90 -3.16 -17.30
N VAL A 222 -13.73 -2.32 -16.69
CA VAL A 222 -13.94 -0.93 -17.13
C VAL A 222 -12.63 -0.14 -17.15
N ASN A 223 -11.88 -0.16 -16.04
CA ASN A 223 -10.62 0.57 -15.93
C ASN A 223 -9.60 0.11 -16.97
N ASN A 224 -9.51 -1.19 -17.23
CA ASN A 224 -8.61 -1.75 -18.23
C ASN A 224 -9.03 -1.37 -19.65
N SER A 225 -10.31 -1.53 -20.00
CA SER A 225 -10.84 -1.16 -21.32
C SER A 225 -10.72 0.35 -21.60
N VAL A 226 -11.03 1.20 -20.61
CA VAL A 226 -10.88 2.66 -20.72
C VAL A 226 -9.43 3.06 -20.94
N LYS A 227 -8.49 2.49 -20.19
CA LYS A 227 -7.05 2.78 -20.34
C LYS A 227 -6.55 2.38 -21.72
N LEU A 228 -6.82 1.15 -22.12
CA LEU A 228 -6.36 0.62 -23.40
C LEU A 228 -6.97 1.39 -24.59
N LEU A 229 -8.27 1.69 -24.54
CA LEU A 229 -8.91 2.48 -25.60
C LEU A 229 -8.35 3.91 -25.65
N ASN A 230 -8.08 4.57 -24.52
CA ASN A 230 -7.44 5.88 -24.51
C ASN A 230 -6.02 5.84 -25.09
N GLU A 231 -5.22 4.82 -24.74
CA GLU A 231 -3.87 4.64 -25.26
C GLU A 231 -3.90 4.43 -26.79
N MET A 232 -4.74 3.52 -27.27
CA MET A 232 -4.89 3.26 -28.70
C MET A 232 -5.40 4.50 -29.46
N LEU A 233 -6.33 5.26 -28.88
CA LEU A 233 -6.83 6.52 -29.46
C LEU A 233 -5.76 7.62 -29.49
N SER A 234 -4.81 7.63 -28.55
CA SER A 234 -3.73 8.62 -28.53
C SER A 234 -2.71 8.43 -29.65
N HIS A 235 -2.54 7.18 -30.11
CA HIS A 235 -1.68 6.81 -31.23
C HIS A 235 -2.44 6.65 -32.54
N PHE A 236 -3.76 6.85 -32.54
CA PHE A 236 -4.59 6.69 -33.71
C PHE A 236 -4.35 7.81 -34.73
N SER A 237 -4.16 7.42 -35.98
CA SER A 237 -4.08 8.32 -37.13
C SER A 237 -4.82 7.69 -38.30
N ARG A 238 -5.84 8.37 -38.84
CA ARG A 238 -6.72 7.84 -39.91
C ARG A 238 -5.96 7.21 -41.08
N ASP A 239 -4.84 7.83 -41.45
CA ASP A 239 -4.08 7.48 -42.65
C ASP A 239 -2.83 6.63 -42.35
N GLN A 240 -2.39 6.54 -41.08
CA GLN A 240 -1.14 5.86 -40.70
C GLN A 240 -1.36 4.62 -39.82
N SER A 241 -2.49 4.50 -39.12
CA SER A 241 -2.80 3.33 -38.30
C SER A 241 -3.12 2.12 -39.17
N THR A 242 -2.67 0.94 -38.73
CA THR A 242 -2.90 -0.32 -39.45
C THR A 242 -4.37 -0.73 -39.41
N ASP A 243 -4.80 -1.57 -40.33
CA ASP A 243 -6.18 -2.10 -40.33
C ASP A 243 -6.48 -2.93 -39.08
N GLY A 244 -5.46 -3.61 -38.53
CA GLY A 244 -5.56 -4.31 -37.24
C GLY A 244 -5.80 -3.37 -36.06
N ASP A 245 -5.10 -2.23 -36.01
CA ASP A 245 -5.32 -1.21 -34.96
C ASP A 245 -6.74 -0.63 -35.05
N LYS A 246 -7.23 -0.38 -36.26
CA LYS A 246 -8.58 0.15 -36.53
C LYS A 246 -9.66 -0.84 -36.07
N GLU A 247 -9.48 -2.13 -36.34
CA GLU A 247 -10.40 -3.18 -35.91
C GLU A 247 -10.40 -3.33 -34.38
N LEU A 248 -9.22 -3.37 -33.77
CA LEU A 248 -9.06 -3.45 -32.32
C LEU A 248 -9.69 -2.24 -31.61
N ILE A 249 -9.46 -1.02 -32.08
CA ILE A 249 -10.06 0.21 -31.52
C ILE A 249 -11.59 0.16 -31.62
N LYS A 250 -12.13 -0.38 -32.70
CA LYS A 250 -13.59 -0.55 -32.87
C LYS A 250 -14.16 -1.62 -31.93
N GLU A 251 -13.46 -2.72 -31.72
CA GLU A 251 -13.86 -3.77 -30.77
C GLU A 251 -13.86 -3.23 -29.34
N LEU A 252 -12.78 -2.57 -28.93
CA LEU A 252 -12.65 -1.94 -27.61
C LEU A 252 -13.73 -0.88 -27.35
N TYR A 253 -14.10 -0.11 -28.38
CA TYR A 253 -15.23 0.81 -28.30
C TYR A 253 -16.55 0.07 -28.02
N GLY A 254 -16.81 -1.01 -28.75
CA GLY A 254 -18.00 -1.85 -28.56
C GLY A 254 -18.07 -2.44 -27.15
N ASP A 255 -16.93 -2.84 -26.59
CA ASP A 255 -16.88 -3.37 -25.23
C ASP A 255 -17.07 -2.29 -24.16
N CYS A 256 -16.49 -1.10 -24.35
CA CYS A 256 -16.77 0.06 -23.49
C CYS A 256 -18.26 0.42 -23.47
N ASP A 257 -18.94 0.35 -24.62
CA ASP A 257 -20.38 0.65 -24.71
C ASP A 257 -21.24 -0.40 -23.98
N LYS A 258 -20.91 -1.69 -24.09
CA LYS A 258 -21.57 -2.77 -23.31
C LYS A 258 -21.32 -2.61 -21.81
N LEU A 259 -20.08 -2.31 -21.43
CA LEU A 259 -19.70 -2.10 -20.03
C LEU A 259 -20.45 -0.91 -19.43
N ARG A 260 -20.68 0.17 -20.19
CA ARG A 260 -21.49 1.32 -19.75
C ARG A 260 -22.89 0.92 -19.33
N GLY A 261 -23.57 0.06 -20.10
CA GLY A 261 -24.87 -0.48 -19.72
C GLY A 261 -24.81 -1.32 -18.44
N THR A 262 -23.74 -2.08 -18.26
CA THR A 262 -23.52 -2.92 -17.07
C THR A 262 -23.28 -2.07 -15.82
N VAL A 263 -22.43 -1.04 -15.92
CA VAL A 263 -22.14 -0.09 -14.83
C VAL A 263 -23.39 0.70 -14.44
N PHE A 264 -24.19 1.15 -15.41
CA PHE A 264 -25.44 1.85 -15.13
C PHE A 264 -26.44 0.96 -14.34
N LYS A 265 -26.53 -0.32 -14.72
CA LYS A 265 -27.33 -1.28 -13.97
C LYS A 265 -26.80 -1.49 -12.55
N LEU A 266 -25.47 -1.59 -12.38
CA LEU A 266 -24.84 -1.69 -11.06
C LEU A 266 -25.12 -0.45 -10.20
N ALA A 267 -25.09 0.75 -10.76
CA ALA A 267 -25.44 1.97 -10.05
C ALA A 267 -26.90 1.97 -9.58
N THR A 268 -27.82 1.53 -10.44
CA THR A 268 -29.26 1.47 -10.14
C THR A 268 -29.59 0.41 -9.07
N GLU A 269 -28.83 -0.68 -9.02
CA GLU A 269 -29.00 -1.76 -8.03
C GLU A 269 -28.27 -1.46 -6.69
N THR A 270 -27.48 -0.39 -6.63
CA THR A 270 -26.71 0.02 -5.44
C THR A 270 -27.47 1.09 -4.66
N GLU A 271 -27.55 0.94 -3.35
CA GLU A 271 -28.22 1.90 -2.47
C GLU A 271 -27.41 3.20 -2.33
N ASP A 272 -28.08 4.34 -2.15
CA ASP A 272 -27.43 5.67 -2.09
C ASP A 272 -26.40 5.82 -0.96
N ASN A 273 -26.51 5.01 0.10
CA ASN A 273 -25.62 5.05 1.25
C ASN A 273 -24.42 4.09 1.12
N ASP A 274 -24.30 3.33 0.03
CA ASP A 274 -23.18 2.42 -0.20
C ASP A 274 -21.93 3.23 -0.59
N SER A 275 -20.84 3.08 0.17
CA SER A 275 -19.57 3.78 -0.07
C SER A 275 -18.97 3.53 -1.45
N SER A 276 -19.34 2.43 -2.11
CA SER A 276 -18.87 2.07 -3.44
C SER A 276 -19.63 2.73 -4.59
N LEU A 277 -20.76 3.40 -4.31
CA LEU A 277 -21.54 4.09 -5.34
C LEU A 277 -20.68 5.15 -6.07
N GLY A 278 -19.81 5.84 -5.33
CA GLY A 278 -18.87 6.81 -5.92
C GLY A 278 -17.95 6.18 -6.97
N ASP A 279 -17.41 5.00 -6.71
CA ASP A 279 -16.52 4.29 -7.65
C ASP A 279 -17.26 3.85 -8.91
N ILE A 280 -18.52 3.41 -8.77
CA ILE A 280 -19.39 3.02 -9.88
C ILE A 280 -19.71 4.23 -10.77
N LEU A 281 -20.05 5.37 -10.17
CA LEU A 281 -20.34 6.60 -10.90
C LEU A 281 -19.09 7.13 -11.63
N GLN A 282 -17.93 7.09 -10.98
CA GLN A 282 -16.66 7.46 -11.60
C GLN A 282 -16.35 6.59 -12.82
N ALA A 283 -16.53 5.27 -12.71
CA ALA A 283 -16.36 4.35 -13.84
C ALA A 283 -17.34 4.64 -15.00
N SER A 284 -18.57 5.04 -14.69
CA SER A 284 -19.56 5.47 -15.68
C SER A 284 -19.14 6.74 -16.42
N ASP A 285 -18.59 7.72 -15.70
CA ASP A 285 -18.08 8.97 -16.27
C ASP A 285 -16.87 8.73 -17.18
N ASP A 286 -15.96 7.85 -16.76
CA ASP A 286 -14.76 7.50 -17.52
C ASP A 286 -15.10 6.75 -18.82
N LEU A 287 -16.06 5.82 -18.76
CA LEU A 287 -16.61 5.17 -19.95
C LEU A 287 -17.24 6.18 -20.90
N SER A 288 -18.05 7.10 -20.37
CA SER A 288 -18.70 8.14 -21.18
C SER A 288 -17.67 9.05 -21.84
N ARG A 289 -16.59 9.39 -21.13
CA ARG A 289 -15.49 10.19 -21.66
C ARG A 289 -14.76 9.49 -22.80
N VAL A 290 -14.37 8.22 -22.63
CA VAL A 290 -13.61 7.49 -23.66
C VAL A 290 -14.47 7.16 -24.89
N ILE A 291 -15.75 6.84 -24.70
CA ILE A 291 -16.72 6.64 -25.79
C ILE A 291 -16.86 7.92 -26.62
N ASN A 292 -16.95 9.08 -25.97
CA ASN A 292 -17.01 10.37 -26.67
C ASN A 292 -15.68 10.71 -27.38
N SER A 293 -14.54 10.37 -26.78
CA SER A 293 -13.23 10.51 -27.42
C SER A 293 -13.14 9.67 -28.70
N TYR A 294 -13.58 8.42 -28.67
CA TYR A 294 -13.65 7.56 -29.86
C TYR A 294 -14.51 8.19 -30.96
N LYS A 295 -15.76 8.60 -30.64
CA LYS A 295 -16.67 9.21 -31.60
C LYS A 295 -16.10 10.46 -32.25
N ARG A 296 -15.36 11.26 -31.48
CA ARG A 296 -14.72 12.48 -31.97
C ARG A 296 -13.49 12.20 -32.85
N ILE A 297 -12.63 11.28 -32.42
CA ILE A 297 -11.33 11.01 -33.07
C ILE A 297 -11.48 10.09 -34.29
N VAL A 298 -12.31 9.06 -34.19
CA VAL A 298 -12.46 8.02 -35.22
C VAL A 298 -13.65 8.31 -36.14
N GLU A 299 -14.84 8.57 -35.58
CA GLU A 299 -16.05 8.80 -36.38
C GLU A 299 -16.21 10.26 -36.85
N GLY A 300 -15.46 11.20 -36.27
CA GLY A 300 -15.56 12.62 -36.58
C GLY A 300 -16.89 13.27 -36.16
N GLN A 301 -17.66 12.64 -35.26
CA GLN A 301 -18.94 13.17 -34.79
C GLN A 301 -18.74 14.30 -33.78
N THR A 302 -19.41 15.43 -33.99
CA THR A 302 -19.54 16.52 -33.02
C THR A 302 -20.63 16.17 -32.01
N VAL A 303 -20.24 15.73 -30.82
CA VAL A 303 -21.20 15.54 -29.70
C VAL A 303 -21.31 16.88 -28.95
N ASN A 304 -22.53 17.41 -28.88
CA ASN A 304 -22.93 18.67 -28.25
C ASN A 304 -22.30 19.96 -28.85
N GLY A 305 -22.79 20.31 -30.04
CA GLY A 305 -22.85 21.65 -30.65
C GLY A 305 -22.04 22.81 -30.03
N GLU A 306 -20.73 22.83 -30.24
CA GLU A 306 -19.96 24.08 -30.36
C GLU A 306 -19.02 23.95 -31.57
N MET A 307 -19.16 24.88 -32.52
CA MET A 307 -18.38 24.98 -33.75
C MET A 307 -17.45 26.18 -33.60
N GLU A 308 -16.14 25.97 -33.73
CA GLU A 308 -15.23 27.01 -34.23
C GLU A 308 -14.22 26.41 -35.23
N PRO A 309 -13.74 27.22 -36.20
CA PRO A 309 -13.25 26.72 -37.47
C PRO A 309 -11.79 26.31 -37.43
N LEU A 310 -11.44 25.43 -38.38
CA LEU A 310 -10.10 24.95 -38.70
C LEU A 310 -9.05 26.06 -38.72
N GLY A 311 -8.20 26.06 -37.69
CA GLY A 311 -6.94 26.78 -37.64
C GLY A 311 -5.99 26.03 -36.69
N LEU A 312 -4.87 25.56 -37.22
CA LEU A 312 -3.80 24.87 -36.50
C LEU A 312 -3.55 25.46 -35.12
N SER A 313 -3.74 24.67 -34.05
CA SER A 313 -2.78 24.44 -32.98
C SER A 313 -3.43 23.62 -31.85
N THR A 314 -2.60 22.79 -31.25
CA THR A 314 -2.84 21.91 -30.12
C THR A 314 -3.55 22.56 -28.92
N THR A 315 -4.19 21.69 -28.12
CA THR A 315 -4.69 21.86 -26.73
C THR A 315 -5.93 22.73 -26.48
N THR A 316 -7.08 22.10 -26.19
CA THR A 316 -7.96 22.52 -25.06
C THR A 316 -8.86 21.38 -24.53
N GLN A 317 -8.40 20.78 -23.43
CA GLN A 317 -9.04 20.74 -22.11
C GLN A 317 -10.47 20.17 -21.93
N CYS A 318 -10.50 18.97 -21.31
CA CYS A 318 -11.64 18.49 -20.52
C CYS A 318 -11.79 19.34 -19.23
N LYS A 319 -12.99 19.83 -18.97
CA LYS A 319 -13.41 20.46 -17.70
C LYS A 319 -13.55 19.40 -16.60
N ASN A 320 -12.40 19.09 -15.99
CA ASN A 320 -12.15 18.70 -14.59
C ASN A 320 -10.65 18.37 -14.54
N MET A 321 -9.85 19.41 -14.76
CA MET A 321 -8.42 19.27 -14.98
C MET A 321 -7.72 19.31 -13.62
N ARG A 322 -7.44 18.15 -13.02
CA ARG A 322 -6.24 18.05 -12.17
C ARG A 322 -5.08 18.52 -13.04
N LEU A 323 -4.44 19.64 -12.69
CA LEU A 323 -3.40 20.25 -13.50
C LEU A 323 -2.32 19.20 -13.78
N CYS A 324 -2.12 18.84 -15.05
CA CYS A 324 -1.09 17.89 -15.43
C CYS A 324 0.29 18.48 -15.06
N PRO A 325 1.22 17.67 -14.52
CA PRO A 325 2.55 18.14 -14.23
C PRO A 325 3.26 18.55 -15.52
N VAL A 326 4.06 19.62 -15.43
CA VAL A 326 4.85 20.13 -16.55
C VAL A 326 6.26 19.61 -16.44
N THR A 327 6.76 18.97 -17.50
CA THR A 327 8.14 18.52 -17.57
C THR A 327 9.07 19.71 -17.81
N ALA A 328 9.91 20.01 -16.82
CA ALA A 328 10.95 21.03 -16.95
C ALA A 328 12.21 20.48 -17.62
N TYR A 329 12.56 19.22 -17.36
CA TYR A 329 13.76 18.57 -17.89
C TYR A 329 13.52 17.07 -18.04
N ASP A 330 13.98 16.47 -19.14
CA ASP A 330 13.98 15.02 -19.37
C ASP A 330 15.11 14.66 -20.34
N LYS A 331 16.26 14.27 -19.79
CA LYS A 331 17.41 13.76 -20.56
C LYS A 331 18.22 12.78 -19.70
N ASP A 332 18.88 11.84 -20.37
CA ASP A 332 19.83 10.89 -19.77
C ASP A 332 19.24 10.11 -18.56
N GLY A 333 17.93 9.87 -18.59
CA GLY A 333 17.18 9.19 -17.54
C GLY A 333 16.86 10.06 -16.31
N VAL A 334 17.29 11.32 -16.26
CA VAL A 334 16.95 12.26 -15.19
C VAL A 334 15.77 13.13 -15.63
N ARG A 335 14.70 13.12 -14.84
CA ARG A 335 13.47 13.85 -15.15
C ARG A 335 13.10 14.82 -14.03
N VAL A 336 12.71 16.03 -14.37
CA VAL A 336 12.19 17.06 -13.45
C VAL A 336 10.79 17.46 -13.86
N LEU A 337 9.83 17.28 -12.95
CA LEU A 337 8.41 17.56 -13.12
C LEU A 337 7.97 18.66 -12.16
N LEU A 338 7.10 19.56 -12.64
CA LEU A 338 6.46 20.61 -11.86
C LEU A 338 4.99 20.26 -11.65
N HIS A 339 4.62 19.94 -10.42
CA HIS A 339 3.22 19.73 -10.02
C HIS A 339 2.66 21.03 -9.49
N PHE A 340 1.47 21.43 -9.94
CA PHE A 340 0.81 22.66 -9.51
C PHE A 340 -0.23 22.34 -8.43
N ALA A 341 -0.09 22.96 -7.26
CA ALA A 341 -1.12 22.88 -6.24
C ALA A 341 -2.32 23.75 -6.63
N THR A 342 -3.52 23.27 -6.29
CA THR A 342 -4.77 24.03 -6.43
C THR A 342 -4.92 25.08 -5.33
N ASP A 343 -4.32 24.83 -4.17
CA ASP A 343 -4.49 25.67 -2.98
C ASP A 343 -3.43 26.77 -2.90
N CYS A 344 -3.88 28.01 -2.67
CA CYS A 344 -3.00 29.16 -2.41
C CYS A 344 -2.79 29.36 -0.89
N PRO A 345 -1.63 29.90 -0.45
CA PRO A 345 -1.42 30.21 0.96
C PRO A 345 -2.46 31.23 1.47
N PRO A 346 -2.99 31.07 2.70
CA PRO A 346 -3.97 31.98 3.28
C PRO A 346 -3.49 33.44 3.24
N GLY A 347 -4.29 34.34 2.67
CA GLY A 347 -3.99 35.77 2.56
C GLY A 347 -2.99 36.15 1.45
N ARG A 348 -2.54 35.20 0.62
CA ARG A 348 -1.60 35.45 -0.50
C ARG A 348 -2.07 34.74 -1.78
N PRO A 349 -3.20 35.18 -2.39
CA PRO A 349 -3.72 34.59 -3.64
C PRO A 349 -2.79 34.83 -4.84
N ASP A 350 -1.86 35.77 -4.72
CA ASP A 350 -0.82 36.05 -5.72
C ASP A 350 0.31 35.00 -5.71
N VAL A 351 0.30 34.02 -4.80
CA VAL A 351 1.33 33.00 -4.68
C VAL A 351 0.86 31.66 -5.23
N LEU A 352 1.55 31.18 -6.27
CA LEU A 352 1.44 29.83 -6.81
C LEU A 352 2.38 28.88 -6.05
N VAL A 353 1.83 27.79 -5.53
CA VAL A 353 2.59 26.71 -4.89
C VAL A 353 2.80 25.57 -5.89
N MET A 354 4.04 25.12 -6.00
CA MET A 354 4.42 24.00 -6.86
C MET A 354 5.26 23.00 -6.09
N VAL A 355 5.12 21.72 -6.43
CA VAL A 355 6.00 20.64 -5.96
C VAL A 355 6.85 20.18 -7.14
N VAL A 356 8.15 20.44 -7.06
CA VAL A 356 9.13 19.93 -8.01
C VAL A 356 9.45 18.49 -7.63
N SER A 357 9.34 17.56 -8.58
CA SER A 357 9.70 16.15 -8.40
C SER A 357 10.84 15.81 -9.35
N MET A 358 11.96 15.33 -8.82
CA MET A 358 13.13 14.91 -9.58
C MET A 358 13.27 13.40 -9.47
N LEU A 359 13.35 12.73 -10.61
CA LEU A 359 13.33 11.27 -10.73
C LEU A 359 14.59 10.80 -11.46
N ASN A 360 15.08 9.62 -11.07
CA ASN A 360 16.16 8.94 -11.76
C ASN A 360 15.68 7.61 -12.35
N THR A 361 15.74 7.52 -13.67
CA THR A 361 15.51 6.32 -14.47
C THR A 361 16.80 5.82 -15.14
N ALA A 362 17.95 6.47 -14.87
CA ALA A 362 19.24 6.06 -15.36
C ALA A 362 19.81 4.87 -14.56
N PRO A 363 20.64 4.01 -15.17
CA PRO A 363 21.31 2.90 -14.48
C PRO A 363 22.45 3.37 -13.54
N LEU A 364 22.73 4.67 -13.48
CA LEU A 364 23.77 5.27 -12.66
C LEU A 364 23.15 6.14 -11.55
N PRO A 365 23.82 6.30 -10.40
CA PRO A 365 23.34 7.16 -9.32
C PRO A 365 23.44 8.63 -9.74
N VAL A 366 22.51 9.45 -9.29
CA VAL A 366 22.55 10.90 -9.45
C VAL A 366 22.86 11.53 -8.10
N ARG A 367 23.89 12.37 -8.02
CA ARG A 367 24.33 13.00 -6.77
C ARG A 367 24.40 14.52 -6.86
N ASN A 368 24.42 15.17 -5.71
CA ASN A 368 24.61 16.62 -5.58
C ASN A 368 23.62 17.44 -6.44
N ILE A 369 22.35 17.01 -6.49
CA ILE A 369 21.33 17.69 -7.29
C ILE A 369 21.04 19.06 -6.69
N VAL A 370 21.15 20.10 -7.52
CA VAL A 370 20.82 21.48 -7.17
C VAL A 370 19.97 22.08 -8.28
N LEU A 371 18.75 22.50 -7.93
CA LEU A 371 17.87 23.26 -8.80
C LEU A 371 17.86 24.73 -8.38
N GLN A 372 18.11 25.60 -9.37
CA GLN A 372 17.95 27.04 -9.25
C GLN A 372 16.87 27.51 -10.23
N ALA A 373 16.02 28.43 -9.79
CA ALA A 373 14.99 29.02 -10.64
C ALA A 373 15.08 30.54 -10.64
N ALA A 374 14.78 31.15 -11.78
CA ALA A 374 14.72 32.59 -11.98
C ALA A 374 13.45 32.94 -12.75
N VAL A 375 12.81 34.04 -12.36
CA VAL A 375 11.55 34.54 -12.93
C VAL A 375 11.70 36.02 -13.30
N PRO A 376 10.77 36.61 -14.08
CA PRO A 376 10.83 38.02 -14.45
C PRO A 376 10.86 38.93 -13.21
N LYS A 377 11.38 40.15 -13.37
CA LYS A 377 11.55 41.10 -12.24
C LYS A 377 10.24 41.49 -11.55
N SER A 378 9.10 41.36 -12.24
CA SER A 378 7.76 41.58 -11.67
C SER A 378 7.32 40.48 -10.69
N MET A 379 8.03 39.35 -10.66
CA MET A 379 7.69 38.16 -9.88
C MET A 379 8.80 37.82 -8.87
N LYS A 380 8.48 37.01 -7.86
CA LYS A 380 9.47 36.47 -6.90
C LYS A 380 9.33 34.97 -6.79
N VAL A 381 10.44 34.24 -6.87
CA VAL A 381 10.49 32.79 -6.68
C VAL A 381 11.28 32.44 -5.42
N ARG A 382 10.80 31.44 -4.67
CA ARG A 382 11.50 30.89 -3.51
C ARG A 382 11.40 29.37 -3.54
N LEU A 383 12.55 28.69 -3.56
CA LEU A 383 12.61 27.25 -3.34
C LEU A 383 12.83 26.97 -1.85
N GLN A 384 12.09 26.02 -1.30
CA GLN A 384 12.35 25.44 0.02
C GLN A 384 13.49 24.41 -0.06
N PRO A 385 14.08 23.98 1.06
CA PRO A 385 15.05 22.89 1.06
C PRO A 385 14.46 21.63 0.39
N PRO A 386 15.23 20.94 -0.47
CA PRO A 386 14.77 19.70 -1.08
C PRO A 386 14.76 18.55 -0.06
N SER A 387 13.97 17.50 -0.31
CA SER A 387 13.91 16.31 0.54
C SER A 387 15.21 15.49 0.55
N GLY A 388 16.09 15.72 -0.43
CA GLY A 388 17.40 15.10 -0.55
C GLY A 388 18.17 15.71 -1.72
N THR A 389 19.42 15.27 -1.90
CA THR A 389 20.31 15.71 -2.99
C THR A 389 20.80 14.57 -3.87
N ASP A 390 20.51 13.33 -3.50
CA ASP A 390 21.01 12.14 -4.17
C ASP A 390 19.85 11.17 -4.49
N LEU A 391 19.89 10.60 -5.69
CA LEU A 391 18.96 9.59 -6.17
C LEU A 391 19.73 8.31 -6.52
N VAL A 392 19.21 7.19 -6.04
CA VAL A 392 19.74 5.86 -6.37
C VAL A 392 19.58 5.55 -7.86
N PRO A 393 20.38 4.62 -8.41
CA PRO A 393 20.15 4.09 -9.76
C PRO A 393 18.74 3.51 -9.92
N PHE A 394 18.22 3.56 -11.14
CA PHE A 394 16.93 2.98 -11.45
C PHE A 394 16.92 1.47 -11.18
N ASN A 395 15.91 1.03 -10.42
CA ASN A 395 15.65 -0.37 -10.16
C ASN A 395 14.21 -0.69 -10.58
N PRO A 396 13.98 -1.55 -11.59
CA PRO A 396 12.64 -1.84 -12.10
C PRO A 396 11.74 -2.60 -11.10
N ILE A 397 12.30 -3.10 -9.99
CA ILE A 397 11.57 -3.87 -8.97
C ILE A 397 10.91 -2.94 -7.94
N PHE A 398 11.45 -1.74 -7.74
CA PHE A 398 10.95 -0.78 -6.75
C PHE A 398 10.46 0.51 -7.45
N PRO A 399 9.44 1.19 -6.91
CA PRO A 399 9.04 2.49 -7.44
C PRO A 399 10.24 3.46 -7.37
N PRO A 400 10.50 4.27 -8.43
CA PRO A 400 11.63 5.17 -8.45
C PRO A 400 11.50 6.22 -7.32
N ALA A 401 12.52 6.29 -6.47
CA ALA A 401 12.61 7.34 -5.46
C ALA A 401 12.62 8.72 -6.12
N ALA A 402 12.02 9.70 -5.44
CA ALA A 402 11.93 11.07 -5.93
C ALA A 402 12.50 12.06 -4.90
N ILE A 403 13.31 13.00 -5.38
CA ILE A 403 13.58 14.22 -4.59
C ILE A 403 12.42 15.17 -4.83
N THR A 404 11.81 15.63 -3.76
CA THR A 404 10.73 16.62 -3.82
C THR A 404 11.22 17.94 -3.27
N GLN A 405 10.83 19.05 -3.90
CA GLN A 405 11.18 20.39 -3.47
C GLN A 405 10.01 21.34 -3.69
N VAL A 406 9.56 22.01 -2.62
CA VAL A 406 8.47 22.99 -2.72
C VAL A 406 9.01 24.29 -3.31
N MET A 407 8.32 24.81 -4.32
CA MET A 407 8.62 26.08 -4.98
C MET A 407 7.43 27.03 -4.89
N LEU A 408 7.67 28.21 -4.36
CA LEU A 408 6.69 29.28 -4.21
C LEU A 408 6.98 30.38 -5.24
N LEU A 409 5.98 30.75 -6.02
CA LEU A 409 6.07 31.81 -7.03
C LEU A 409 5.03 32.90 -6.76
N ALA A 410 5.47 34.08 -6.35
CA ALA A 410 4.62 35.26 -6.23
C ALA A 410 4.51 35.98 -7.58
N ASN A 411 3.29 36.12 -8.08
CA ASN A 411 2.93 36.80 -9.32
C ASN A 411 1.87 37.89 -9.04
N PRO A 412 2.27 39.04 -8.47
CA PRO A 412 1.33 40.09 -8.05
C PRO A 412 0.60 40.79 -9.20
N LEU A 413 1.15 40.75 -10.41
CA LEU A 413 0.56 41.38 -11.61
C LEU A 413 -0.28 40.40 -12.44
N MET A 414 -0.37 39.12 -12.01
CA MET A 414 -1.08 38.05 -12.73
C MET A 414 -0.68 37.91 -14.21
N GLU A 415 0.57 38.23 -14.53
CA GLU A 415 1.11 38.15 -15.90
C GLU A 415 1.48 36.71 -16.29
N LYS A 416 1.67 36.46 -17.58
CA LYS A 416 2.16 35.16 -18.09
C LYS A 416 3.50 34.81 -17.44
N VAL A 417 3.55 33.66 -16.79
CA VAL A 417 4.76 33.17 -16.12
C VAL A 417 5.72 32.57 -17.14
N ARG A 418 6.99 32.93 -17.01
CA ARG A 418 8.10 32.31 -17.74
C ARG A 418 9.27 32.13 -16.78
N MET A 419 9.61 30.88 -16.49
CA MET A 419 10.64 30.55 -15.50
C MET A 419 11.85 29.96 -16.20
N ARG A 420 13.04 30.51 -15.92
CA ARG A 420 14.30 29.87 -16.30
C ARG A 420 14.80 29.03 -15.14
N TYR A 421 15.38 27.89 -15.45
CA TYR A 421 16.01 27.04 -14.44
C TYR A 421 17.45 26.74 -14.81
N LYS A 422 18.24 26.45 -13.78
CA LYS A 422 19.56 25.82 -13.88
C LYS A 422 19.56 24.60 -12.97
N LEU A 423 19.82 23.44 -13.56
CA LEU A 423 19.90 22.16 -12.89
C LEU A 423 21.35 21.68 -12.94
N THR A 424 21.96 21.43 -11.79
CA THR A 424 23.32 20.88 -11.68
C THR A 424 23.25 19.57 -10.90
N PHE A 425 23.92 18.52 -11.39
CA PHE A 425 23.99 17.22 -10.74
C PHE A 425 25.21 16.43 -11.23
N THR A 426 25.53 15.33 -10.56
CA THR A 426 26.55 14.37 -10.96
C THR A 426 25.89 13.05 -11.31
N LEU A 427 25.92 12.61 -12.57
CA LEU A 427 25.43 11.30 -13.01
C LEU A 427 26.60 10.33 -13.10
N GLY A 428 26.65 9.36 -12.18
CA GLY A 428 27.85 8.53 -11.99
C GLY A 428 29.04 9.39 -11.57
N GLU A 429 30.02 9.55 -12.47
CA GLU A 429 31.21 10.40 -12.29
C GLU A 429 31.14 11.71 -13.10
N GLN A 430 30.12 11.87 -13.95
CA GLN A 430 30.03 13.02 -14.86
C GLN A 430 29.22 14.15 -14.24
N GLN A 431 29.85 15.32 -14.10
CA GLN A 431 29.14 16.54 -13.70
C GLN A 431 28.34 17.10 -14.88
N CYS A 432 27.03 17.28 -14.68
CA CYS A 432 26.10 17.82 -15.65
C CYS A 432 25.58 19.18 -15.17
N THR A 433 25.42 20.13 -16.08
CA THR A 433 24.80 21.43 -15.80
C THR A 433 23.94 21.82 -16.99
N GLU A 434 22.64 21.89 -16.76
CA GLU A 434 21.63 22.13 -17.78
C GLU A 434 20.84 23.38 -17.42
N THR A 435 20.53 24.18 -18.45
CA THR A 435 19.69 25.36 -18.31
C THR A 435 18.54 25.26 -19.28
N GLY A 436 17.35 25.66 -18.85
CA GLY A 436 16.17 25.67 -19.70
C GLY A 436 15.16 26.72 -19.28
N GLU A 437 14.08 26.78 -20.04
CA GLU A 437 12.97 27.70 -19.82
C GLU A 437 11.66 26.91 -19.85
N VAL A 438 10.78 27.22 -18.89
CA VAL A 438 9.42 26.68 -18.80
C VAL A 438 8.45 27.85 -18.95
N ASP A 439 7.49 27.73 -19.84
CA ASP A 439 6.45 28.74 -20.10
C ASP A 439 5.03 28.17 -20.12
N GLN A 440 4.89 26.86 -19.91
CA GLN A 440 3.61 26.12 -19.87
C GLN A 440 2.96 26.16 -18.48
N PHE A 441 2.89 27.33 -17.86
CA PHE A 441 2.26 27.49 -16.55
C PHE A 441 0.72 27.59 -16.69
N PRO A 442 -0.06 27.12 -15.70
CA PRO A 442 -1.51 27.29 -15.69
C PRO A 442 -1.90 28.77 -15.88
N PRO A 443 -2.99 29.08 -16.62
CA PRO A 443 -3.51 30.44 -16.73
C PRO A 443 -3.68 31.10 -15.36
N ALA A 444 -3.46 32.42 -15.29
CA ALA A 444 -3.57 33.17 -14.04
C ALA A 444 -4.99 33.09 -13.43
N GLU A 445 -6.00 32.92 -14.28
CA GLU A 445 -7.44 32.86 -13.95
C GLU A 445 -7.86 31.58 -13.21
N ILE A 446 -7.08 30.50 -13.28
CA ILE A 446 -7.37 29.23 -12.58
C ILE A 446 -6.82 29.25 -11.13
N ARG A 447 -6.00 30.26 -10.80
CA ARG A 447 -5.28 30.35 -9.51
C ARG A 447 -6.19 31.05 -8.49
N GLY A 448 -6.93 30.25 -7.74
CA GLY A 448 -7.84 30.70 -6.68
C GLY A 448 -9.35 30.63 -6.99
N ALA A 449 -9.75 29.91 -8.05
CA ALA A 449 -11.16 29.74 -8.45
C ALA A 449 -11.65 28.27 -8.39
N LEU A 450 -11.23 27.54 -7.35
CA LEU A 450 -11.87 26.29 -6.90
C LEU A 450 -12.06 26.33 -5.39
#